data_AF-A0A835XZK5-F1
#
_entry.id   AF-A0A835XZK5-F1
#
_cell.length_a   1.000
_cell.length_b   1.000
_cell.length_c   1.000
_cell.angle_alpha   90.00
_cell.angle_beta   90.00
_cell.angle_gamma   90.00
#
_symmetry.space_group_name_H-M   'P 1'
#
loop_
_entity.id
_entity.type
_entity.pdbx_description
1 polymer ?
#
loop_
_entity_poly.entity_id
_entity_poly.type
_entity_poly.pdbx_seq_one_letter_code
_entity_poly.pdbx_strand_id
1 'polypeptide(L)'
;MHPALIPEKHPMCGKYMEELLKCRAENPYRKFIGVCSEITWDLSACLKEEKKAVREPRVKKFQERWNARREEDQARMAKLREEQGLAPEDVGERQAAQNLKSGV
;
A
#
# COMPACT_ATOMS: atom_id res chain seq x y z
N MET A 1 18.56 2.87 -18.09
CA MET A 1 18.36 4.00 -17.14
C MET A 1 17.04 3.76 -16.42
N HIS A 2 17.05 3.53 -15.11
CA HIS A 2 15.81 3.36 -14.34
C HIS A 2 15.23 4.76 -14.06
N PRO A 3 14.03 5.10 -14.55
CA PRO A 3 13.46 6.44 -14.51
C PRO A 3 12.94 6.88 -13.12
N ALA A 4 13.31 6.19 -12.03
CA ALA A 4 12.76 6.45 -10.69
C ALA A 4 13.62 7.36 -9.79
N LEU A 5 14.67 7.98 -10.30
CA LEU A 5 15.58 8.81 -9.52
C LEU A 5 15.39 10.29 -9.90
N ILE A 6 14.16 10.78 -9.80
CA ILE A 6 13.86 12.21 -9.95
C ILE A 6 14.25 12.88 -8.63
N PRO A 7 15.28 13.76 -8.61
CA PRO A 7 15.79 14.36 -7.37
C PRO A 7 14.71 15.06 -6.55
N GLU A 8 13.77 15.71 -7.23
CA GLU A 8 12.65 16.42 -6.59
C GLU A 8 11.71 15.52 -5.78
N LYS A 9 11.64 14.21 -6.08
CA LYS A 9 10.77 13.28 -5.36
C LYS A 9 11.45 12.60 -4.17
N HIS A 10 12.76 12.77 -4.04
CA HIS A 10 13.60 12.05 -3.08
C HIS A 10 14.60 12.99 -2.37
N PRO A 11 14.11 13.99 -1.61
CA PRO A 11 14.96 14.98 -0.96
C PRO A 11 15.95 14.38 0.05
N MET A 12 15.65 13.22 0.66
CA MET A 12 16.58 12.58 1.61
C MET A 12 17.74 11.85 0.91
N CYS A 13 17.51 11.33 -0.29
CA CYS A 13 18.48 10.49 -0.99
C CYS A 13 19.31 11.24 -2.04
N GLY A 14 19.19 12.58 -2.10
CA GLY A 14 19.90 13.44 -3.05
C GLY A 14 21.41 13.24 -3.07
N LYS A 15 22.03 13.10 -1.89
CA LYS A 15 23.49 12.94 -1.74
C LYS A 15 24.02 11.69 -2.46
N TYR A 16 23.35 10.54 -2.28
CA TYR A 16 23.71 9.29 -2.93
C TYR A 16 23.48 9.34 -4.45
N MET A 17 22.49 10.11 -4.91
CA MET A 17 22.26 10.32 -6.35
C MET A 17 23.39 11.13 -7.00
N GLU A 18 23.83 12.21 -6.35
CA GLU A 18 24.95 13.02 -6.82
C GLU A 18 26.26 12.24 -6.86
N GLU A 19 26.55 11.46 -5.82
CA GLU A 19 27.73 10.59 -5.78
C GLU A 19 27.69 9.51 -6.86
N LEU A 20 26.52 8.93 -7.12
CA LEU A 20 26.35 7.96 -8.19
C LEU A 20 26.55 8.59 -9.58
N LEU A 21 26.08 9.83 -9.77
CA LEU A 21 26.30 10.58 -11.01
C LEU A 21 27.79 10.91 -11.20
N LYS A 22 28.49 11.33 -10.15
CA LYS A 22 29.95 11.57 -10.17
C LYS A 22 30.70 10.29 -10.51
N CYS A 23 30.42 9.18 -9.82
CA CYS A 23 31.08 7.90 -10.08
C CYS A 23 30.88 7.43 -11.52
N ARG A 24 29.66 7.58 -12.07
CA ARG A 24 29.36 7.23 -13.47
C ARG A 24 30.00 8.17 -14.49
N ALA A 25 30.15 9.46 -14.16
CA ALA A 25 30.81 10.44 -15.01
C ALA A 25 32.33 10.18 -15.09
N GLU A 26 32.95 9.81 -13.97
CA GLU A 26 34.38 9.47 -13.89
C GLU A 26 34.68 8.09 -14.49
N ASN A 27 33.72 7.15 -14.42
CA ASN A 27 33.92 5.76 -14.82
C ASN A 27 32.90 5.28 -15.88
N PRO A 28 32.82 5.91 -17.07
CA PRO A 28 31.82 5.57 -18.08
C PRO A 28 31.91 4.13 -18.59
N TYR A 29 33.14 3.58 -18.64
CA TYR A 29 33.41 2.20 -19.09
C TYR A 29 33.39 1.17 -17.96
N ARG A 30 33.65 1.56 -16.71
CA ARG A 30 33.68 0.62 -15.56
C ARG A 30 32.30 0.35 -14.95
N LYS A 31 31.24 0.91 -15.53
CA LYS A 31 29.85 0.60 -15.18
C LYS A 31 29.54 -0.91 -15.20
N PHE A 32 30.25 -1.66 -16.05
CA PHE A 32 30.09 -3.11 -16.20
C PHE A 32 30.89 -3.95 -15.20
N ILE A 33 31.83 -3.33 -14.50
CA ILE A 33 32.72 -3.99 -13.53
C ILE A 33 32.20 -3.80 -12.09
N GLY A 34 31.13 -3.02 -11.90
CA GLY A 34 30.49 -2.83 -10.61
C GLY A 34 31.16 -1.80 -9.70
N VAL A 35 32.03 -0.93 -10.21
CA VAL A 35 32.75 0.09 -9.42
C VAL A 35 31.82 1.02 -8.64
N CYS A 36 30.66 1.36 -9.21
CA CYS A 36 29.66 2.20 -8.54
C CYS A 36 28.56 1.39 -7.84
N SER A 37 28.77 0.09 -7.58
CA SER A 37 27.74 -0.80 -7.02
C SER A 37 27.41 -0.45 -5.57
N GLU A 38 28.42 -0.16 -4.75
CA GLU A 38 28.25 0.23 -3.33
C GLU A 38 27.34 1.46 -3.20
N ILE A 39 27.65 2.54 -3.93
CA ILE A 39 26.82 3.75 -3.97
C ILE A 39 25.39 3.45 -4.45
N THR A 40 25.24 2.50 -5.37
CA THR A 40 23.91 2.05 -5.84
C THR A 40 23.14 1.30 -4.76
N TRP A 41 23.82 0.51 -3.92
CA TRP A 41 23.22 -0.18 -2.77
C TRP A 41 22.76 0.82 -1.72
N ASP A 42 23.59 1.80 -1.36
CA ASP A 42 23.26 2.83 -0.37
C ASP A 42 22.08 3.69 -0.83
N LEU A 43 22.08 4.08 -2.11
CA LEU A 43 20.95 4.79 -2.71
C LEU A 43 19.67 3.95 -2.63
N SER A 44 19.75 2.66 -2.91
CA SER A 44 18.60 1.75 -2.85
C SER A 44 18.07 1.57 -1.42
N ALA A 45 18.96 1.50 -0.43
CA ALA A 45 18.61 1.44 0.98
C ALA A 45 17.88 2.72 1.42
N CYS A 46 18.45 3.89 1.09
CA CYS A 46 17.86 5.18 1.40
C CYS A 46 16.44 5.32 0.81
N LEU A 47 16.25 4.97 -0.47
CA LEU A 47 14.93 5.06 -1.12
C LEU A 47 13.90 4.13 -0.47
N LYS A 48 14.33 2.97 0.01
CA LYS A 48 13.46 2.03 0.71
C LYS A 48 13.00 2.60 2.05
N GLU A 49 13.90 3.25 2.79
CA GLU A 49 13.60 3.91 4.05
C GLU A 49 12.68 5.12 3.86
N GLU A 50 12.98 5.99 2.91
CA GLU A 50 12.15 7.16 2.60
C GLU A 50 10.74 6.74 2.17
N LYS A 51 10.63 5.70 1.34
CA LYS A 51 9.34 5.13 0.95
C LYS A 51 8.58 4.56 2.15
N LYS A 52 9.28 3.94 3.11
CA LYS A 52 8.66 3.43 4.34
C LYS A 52 8.16 4.58 5.21
N ALA A 53 8.97 5.60 5.42
CA ALA A 53 8.61 6.79 6.20
C ALA A 53 7.39 7.53 5.62
N VAL A 54 7.30 7.66 4.30
CA VAL A 54 6.12 8.27 3.64
C VAL A 54 4.90 7.36 3.68
N ARG A 55 5.09 6.03 3.64
CA ARG A 55 3.99 5.05 3.61
C ARG A 55 3.32 4.89 4.97
N GLU A 56 4.07 4.84 6.07
CA GLU A 56 3.54 4.64 7.42
C GLU A 56 2.38 5.57 7.80
N PRO A 57 2.48 6.91 7.66
CA PRO A 57 1.38 7.82 8.01
C PRO A 57 0.19 7.68 7.05
N ARG A 58 0.44 7.33 5.78
CA ARG A 58 -0.64 7.08 4.81
C ARG A 58 -1.44 5.83 5.16
N VAL A 59 -0.76 4.76 5.57
CA VAL A 59 -1.39 3.51 5.99
C VAL A 59 -2.22 3.73 7.26
N LYS A 60 -1.67 4.43 8.26
CA LYS A 60 -2.42 4.78 9.48
C LYS A 60 -3.72 5.54 9.17
N LYS A 61 -3.64 6.62 8.40
CA LYS A 61 -4.82 7.41 7.99
C LYS A 61 -5.82 6.59 7.17
N PHE A 62 -5.34 5.68 6.33
CA PHE A 62 -6.22 4.79 5.58
C PHE A 62 -6.93 3.81 6.50
N GLN A 63 -6.20 3.21 7.45
CA GLN A 63 -6.75 2.24 8.39
C GLN A 63 -7.77 2.87 9.35
N GLU A 64 -7.52 4.09 9.84
CA GLU A 64 -8.48 4.86 10.63
C GLU A 64 -9.78 5.09 9.85
N ARG A 65 -9.70 5.58 8.61
CA ARG A 65 -10.88 5.78 7.75
C ARG A 65 -11.59 4.48 7.39
N TRP A 66 -10.85 3.39 7.23
CA TRP A 66 -11.41 2.08 6.95
C TRP A 66 -12.19 1.56 8.16
N ASN A 67 -11.62 1.66 9.36
CA ASN A 67 -12.27 1.24 10.60
C ASN A 67 -13.54 2.06 10.86
N ALA A 68 -13.49 3.39 10.74
CA ALA A 68 -14.65 4.25 10.89
C ALA A 68 -15.80 3.85 9.93
N ARG A 69 -15.47 3.63 8.65
CA ARG A 69 -16.45 3.16 7.66
C ARG A 69 -17.01 1.77 8.00
N ARG A 70 -16.18 0.88 8.54
CA ARG A 70 -16.62 -0.46 8.96
C ARG A 70 -17.57 -0.40 10.15
N GLU A 71 -17.33 0.46 11.12
CA GLU A 71 -18.20 0.67 12.27
C GLU A 71 -19.53 1.29 11.85
N GLU A 72 -19.52 2.29 10.97
CA GLU A 72 -20.72 2.88 10.36
C GLU A 72 -21.55 1.82 9.62
N ASP A 73 -20.89 0.97 8.82
CA ASP A 73 -21.56 -0.09 8.08
C ASP A 73 -22.14 -1.16 9.01
N GLN A 74 -21.41 -1.55 10.06
CA GLN A 74 -21.90 -2.47 11.09
C GLN A 74 -23.11 -1.90 11.83
N ALA A 75 -23.09 -0.62 12.21
CA ALA A 75 -24.21 0.06 12.85
C ALA A 75 -25.42 0.16 11.92
N ARG A 76 -25.20 0.50 10.64
CA ARG A 76 -26.25 0.52 9.61
C ARG A 76 -26.88 -0.86 9.44
N MET A 77 -26.07 -1.91 9.36
CA MET A 77 -26.54 -3.28 9.22
C MET A 77 -27.28 -3.78 10.49
N ALA A 78 -26.81 -3.41 11.68
CA ALA A 78 -27.50 -3.71 12.94
C ALA A 78 -28.89 -3.04 12.99
N LYS A 79 -28.97 -1.75 12.63
CA LYS A 79 -30.24 -1.02 12.55
C LYS A 79 -31.21 -1.64 11.54
N LEU A 80 -30.72 -2.02 10.36
CA LEU A 80 -31.53 -2.73 9.37
C LEU A 80 -32.01 -4.09 9.86
N ARG A 81 -31.19 -4.83 10.63
CA ARG A 81 -31.59 -6.11 11.23
C ARG A 81 -32.69 -5.92 12.28
N GLU A 82 -32.57 -4.89 13.13
CA GLU A 82 -33.60 -4.53 14.12
C GLU A 82 -34.90 -4.09 13.45
N GLU A 83 -34.82 -3.20 12.45
CA GLU A 83 -35.99 -2.71 11.70
C GLU A 83 -36.69 -3.81 10.92
N GLN A 84 -35.95 -4.79 10.39
CA GLN A 84 -36.54 -5.94 9.71
C GLN A 84 -37.09 -6.99 10.69
N GLY A 85 -36.87 -6.86 12.00
CA GLY A 85 -37.32 -7.83 13.01
C GLY A 85 -36.78 -9.24 12.78
N LEU A 86 -35.69 -9.40 12.03
CA LEU A 86 -35.08 -10.72 11.80
C LEU A 86 -34.27 -11.12 13.02
N ALA A 87 -34.89 -11.95 13.86
CA ALA A 87 -34.16 -12.77 14.80
C ALA A 87 -33.15 -13.66 14.02
N PRO A 88 -31.97 -13.97 14.59
CA PRO A 88 -30.93 -14.73 13.89
C PRO A 88 -31.37 -16.11 13.38
N GLU A 89 -32.48 -16.64 13.89
CA GLU A 89 -33.12 -17.87 13.44
C GLU A 89 -33.77 -17.80 12.04
N ASP A 90 -34.28 -16.64 11.59
CA ASP A 90 -35.07 -16.55 10.34
C ASP A 90 -34.24 -16.43 9.05
N VAL A 91 -32.98 -16.01 9.14
CA VAL A 91 -32.11 -15.84 7.96
C VAL A 91 -31.78 -17.19 7.33
N GLY A 92 -31.53 -18.20 8.16
CA GLY A 92 -31.24 -19.57 7.71
C GLY A 92 -32.44 -20.21 6.99
N GLU A 93 -33.65 -20.05 7.55
CA GLU A 93 -34.87 -20.63 6.97
C GLU A 93 -35.33 -19.91 5.70
N ARG A 94 -35.27 -18.58 5.63
CA ARG A 94 -35.64 -17.85 4.40
C ARG A 94 -34.67 -18.11 3.25
N GLN A 95 -33.37 -18.22 3.54
CA GLN A 95 -32.35 -18.48 2.53
C GLN A 95 -32.37 -19.95 2.07
N ALA A 96 -32.66 -20.90 2.97
CA ALA A 96 -32.93 -22.29 2.61
C ALA A 96 -34.22 -22.44 1.76
N ALA A 97 -35.30 -21.73 2.11
CA ALA A 97 -36.55 -21.75 1.35
C ALA A 97 -36.42 -21.10 -0.05
N GLN A 98 -35.59 -20.07 -0.22
CA GLN A 98 -35.30 -19.46 -1.52
C GLN A 98 -34.42 -20.35 -2.40
N ASN A 99 -33.43 -21.03 -1.81
CA ASN A 99 -32.59 -22.00 -2.52
C ASN A 99 -33.37 -23.25 -2.95
N LEU A 100 -34.34 -23.72 -2.15
CA LEU A 100 -35.25 -24.81 -2.54
C LEU A 100 -36.17 -24.42 -3.71
N LYS A 101 -36.65 -23.17 -3.76
CA LYS A 101 -37.55 -22.69 -4.83
C LYS A 101 -36.83 -22.38 -6.14
N SER A 102 -35.52 -22.15 -6.10
CA SER A 102 -34.69 -21.83 -7.27
C SER A 102 -34.06 -23.09 -7.91
N GLY A 103 -34.32 -24.27 -7.34
CA GLY A 103 -33.84 -25.57 -7.83
C GLY A 103 -34.95 -26.40 -8.48
N VAL A 104 -35.56 -25.89 -9.56
CA VAL A 104 -36.34 -26.64 -10.55
C VAL A 104 -35.94 -26.16 -11.94
#